data_AF-A0A841BN52-F1
#
_entry.id   AF-A0A841BN52-F1
#
_cell.length_a   1.000
_cell.length_b   1.000
_cell.length_c   1.000
_cell.angle_alpha   90.00
_cell.angle_beta   90.00
_cell.angle_gamma   90.00
#
_symmetry.space_group_name_H-M   'P 1'
#
loop_
_entity.id
_entity.type
_entity.pdbx_description
1 polymer ?
#
loop_
_entity_poly.entity_id
_entity_poly.type
_entity_poly.pdbx_seq_one_letter_code
_entity_poly.pdbx_strand_id
1 'polypeptide(L)'
;MSLLKRAAALLGAIVLALTGLAVVAPAAHADPGWDTGIPTSWRRASIFAGTENINLNSRRLVFEVDQYRGDGWGVQLGPALAHTNQIWAMQAASEGGFYYHAGYDQSLCLDFDGDPGYGNQLKVRNCDGSASQRWFPIWRDGGFELATHSDRKWCVDVPNSNFAAPQQGQIWNCNHTAAQFFTESGCHGWSCTGLWPDQMGCDLDATTVSDTTGSDGTRITVHTSGYRCLSVWTKMTLSSVWQLPRWAEIRAYPSGGSIYYRNQQVSPGNMVWTPMLDRTPSGTVFKGCLVNELNNRDGWCGPGLSF
;
A
#
# COMPACT_ATOMS: atom_id res chain seq x y z
N MET A 1 -64.26 -2.30 -55.27
CA MET A 1 -63.98 -3.02 -56.54
C MET A 1 -62.85 -2.30 -57.23
N SER A 2 -61.75 -2.90 -57.66
CA SER A 2 -61.27 -4.28 -57.62
C SER A 2 -59.85 -4.16 -58.17
N LEU A 3 -58.85 -4.53 -57.38
CA LEU A 3 -58.12 -5.78 -57.59
C LEU A 3 -57.17 -5.72 -58.79
N LEU A 4 -55.88 -5.64 -58.47
CA LEU A 4 -54.84 -6.56 -58.95
C LEU A 4 -53.67 -6.41 -57.95
N LYS A 5 -53.75 -7.05 -56.78
CA LYS A 5 -53.18 -8.38 -56.44
C LYS A 5 -51.64 -8.38 -56.47
N ARG A 6 -50.98 -8.27 -55.31
CA ARG A 6 -50.53 -9.35 -54.37
C ARG A 6 -49.11 -9.86 -54.67
N ALA A 7 -48.14 -9.52 -53.80
CA ALA A 7 -47.00 -10.31 -53.31
C ALA A 7 -46.19 -9.39 -52.35
N ALA A 8 -46.10 -9.63 -51.03
CA ALA A 8 -45.11 -10.51 -50.38
C ALA A 8 -43.67 -10.13 -50.81
N ALA A 9 -42.69 -9.83 -49.95
CA ALA A 9 -42.49 -10.09 -48.54
C ALA A 9 -41.36 -9.20 -48.00
N LEU A 10 -41.19 -9.27 -46.68
CA LEU A 10 -40.11 -8.77 -45.83
C LEU A 10 -38.73 -8.56 -46.50
N LEU A 11 -38.12 -7.41 -46.18
CA LEU A 11 -36.69 -7.20 -45.89
C LEU A 11 -36.62 -5.76 -45.32
N GLY A 12 -36.53 -5.50 -44.01
CA GLY A 12 -35.64 -6.15 -43.05
C GLY A 12 -34.25 -5.52 -43.13
N ALA A 13 -34.14 -4.20 -42.98
CA ALA A 13 -32.85 -3.53 -42.79
C ALA A 13 -32.97 -2.48 -41.68
N ILE A 14 -32.99 -2.98 -40.45
CA ILE A 14 -32.57 -2.21 -39.28
C ILE A 14 -31.07 -2.01 -39.46
N VAL A 15 -30.65 -0.80 -39.86
CA VAL A 15 -29.24 -0.40 -39.70
C VAL A 15 -29.04 -0.12 -38.22
N LEU A 16 -28.55 -1.13 -37.50
CA LEU A 16 -28.04 -0.99 -36.14
C LEU A 16 -26.85 0.00 -36.22
N ALA A 17 -27.06 1.24 -35.78
CA ALA A 17 -25.95 2.12 -35.46
C ALA A 17 -25.24 1.53 -34.23
N LEU A 18 -24.25 0.68 -34.47
CA LEU A 18 -23.24 0.31 -33.48
C LEU A 18 -22.34 1.53 -33.25
N THR A 19 -22.86 2.53 -32.53
CA THR A 19 -21.98 3.40 -31.76
C THR A 19 -21.48 2.56 -30.60
N GLY A 20 -20.39 1.82 -30.85
CA GLY A 20 -19.56 1.31 -29.78
C GLY A 20 -19.08 2.50 -28.97
N LEU A 21 -19.81 2.84 -27.90
CA LEU A 21 -19.17 3.46 -26.76
C LEU A 21 -18.15 2.43 -26.30
N ALA A 22 -16.91 2.57 -26.76
CA ALA A 22 -15.79 2.06 -26.02
C ALA A 22 -15.95 2.69 -24.63
N VAL A 23 -16.39 1.88 -23.66
CA VAL A 23 -16.17 2.18 -22.26
C VAL A 23 -14.66 2.17 -22.14
N VAL A 24 -14.05 3.33 -22.33
CA VAL A 24 -12.66 3.55 -21.97
C VAL A 24 -12.68 3.32 -20.47
N ALA A 25 -12.20 2.15 -20.05
CA ALA A 25 -11.90 1.94 -18.64
C ALA A 25 -11.04 3.14 -18.23
N PRO A 26 -11.41 3.88 -17.16
CA PRO A 26 -10.57 4.98 -16.71
C PRO A 26 -9.16 4.44 -16.58
N ALA A 27 -8.20 5.17 -17.15
CA ALA A 27 -6.80 4.81 -17.02
C ALA A 27 -6.52 4.56 -15.53
N ALA A 28 -5.92 3.42 -15.20
CA ALA A 28 -5.49 3.16 -13.83
C ALA A 28 -4.67 4.38 -13.38
N HIS A 29 -5.15 5.09 -12.35
CA HIS A 29 -4.38 6.19 -11.79
C HIS A 29 -3.05 5.62 -11.32
N ALA A 30 -1.94 6.17 -11.83
CA ALA A 30 -0.62 5.82 -11.35
C ALA A 30 -0.51 6.25 -9.88
N ASP A 31 0.21 5.46 -9.07
CA ASP A 31 0.53 5.86 -7.71
C ASP A 31 1.26 7.21 -7.75
N PRO A 32 0.69 8.29 -7.16
CA PRO A 32 1.32 9.61 -7.15
C PRO A 32 2.59 9.67 -6.30
N GLY A 33 2.89 8.61 -5.54
CA GLY A 33 3.99 8.57 -4.60
C GLY A 33 3.61 9.13 -3.24
N TRP A 34 4.53 8.95 -2.28
CA TRP A 34 4.32 9.33 -0.89
C TRP A 34 4.32 10.86 -0.74
N ASP A 35 3.36 11.39 0.04
CA ASP A 35 3.38 12.81 0.37
C ASP A 35 4.51 13.12 1.35
N THR A 36 5.55 13.77 0.81
CA THR A 36 6.73 14.22 1.57
C THR A 36 6.42 15.26 2.65
N GLY A 37 5.22 15.85 2.64
CA GLY A 37 4.73 16.71 3.71
C GLY A 37 4.40 15.94 4.99
N ILE A 38 4.07 14.65 4.89
CA ILE A 38 3.75 13.81 6.05
C ILE A 38 5.00 13.64 6.92
N PRO A 39 4.96 14.09 8.20
CA PRO A 39 6.08 13.95 9.11
C PRO A 39 6.57 12.50 9.26
N THR A 40 7.88 12.32 9.29
CA THR A 40 8.51 11.02 9.55
C THR A 40 8.24 10.51 10.95
N SER A 41 7.85 11.38 11.89
CA SER A 41 7.45 10.96 13.24
C SER A 41 6.07 10.28 13.28
N TRP A 42 5.27 10.40 12.22
CA TRP A 42 3.95 9.76 12.16
C TRP A 42 4.11 8.30 11.76
N ARG A 43 3.40 7.43 12.49
CA ARG A 43 3.38 6.01 12.18
C ARG A 43 2.68 5.78 10.85
N ARG A 44 3.21 4.88 10.03
CA ARG A 44 2.66 4.52 8.72
C ARG A 44 2.26 3.06 8.73
N ALA A 45 1.04 2.76 8.26
CA ALA A 45 0.57 1.38 8.18
C ALA A 45 -0.50 1.20 7.11
N SER A 46 -0.51 0.04 6.47
CA SER A 46 -1.71 -0.51 5.83
C SER A 46 -2.61 -1.16 6.88
N ILE A 47 -3.92 -0.98 6.75
CA ILE A 47 -4.93 -1.58 7.63
C ILE A 47 -5.59 -2.73 6.87
N PHE A 48 -5.33 -3.97 7.30
CA PHE A 48 -5.85 -5.20 6.70
C PHE A 48 -7.16 -5.59 7.36
N ALA A 49 -8.14 -5.97 6.55
CA ALA A 49 -9.42 -6.44 7.03
C ALA A 49 -9.48 -7.98 7.10
N GLY A 50 -10.05 -8.47 8.20
CA GLY A 50 -10.26 -9.90 8.44
C GLY A 50 -9.01 -10.62 8.92
N THR A 51 -9.12 -11.28 10.07
CA THR A 51 -8.16 -12.29 10.54
C THR A 51 -8.82 -13.65 10.42
N GLU A 52 -8.18 -14.71 9.95
CA GLU A 52 -7.34 -15.57 10.80
C GLU A 52 -6.55 -16.63 9.99
N ASN A 53 -6.54 -16.58 8.65
CA ASN A 53 -5.80 -17.56 7.83
C ASN A 53 -5.24 -16.91 6.57
N ILE A 54 -4.35 -15.93 6.75
CA ILE A 54 -3.62 -15.33 5.64
C ILE A 54 -2.48 -16.28 5.24
N ASN A 55 -2.84 -17.37 4.55
CA ASN A 55 -1.90 -17.96 3.60
C ASN A 55 -1.47 -16.85 2.65
N LEU A 56 -0.18 -16.72 2.37
CA LEU A 56 0.41 -15.71 1.48
C LEU A 56 -0.17 -15.70 0.05
N ASN A 57 -1.03 -16.67 -0.28
CA ASN A 57 -1.74 -16.82 -1.55
C ASN A 57 -3.22 -16.38 -1.51
N SER A 58 -3.78 -16.11 -0.33
CA SER A 58 -5.13 -15.54 -0.17
C SER A 58 -5.03 -14.03 -0.31
N ARG A 59 -5.82 -13.44 -1.21
CA ARG A 59 -5.87 -11.99 -1.47
C ARG A 59 -6.02 -11.23 -0.16
N ARG A 60 -4.92 -10.63 0.32
CA ARG A 60 -4.91 -9.74 1.48
C ARG A 60 -5.69 -8.50 1.10
N LEU A 61 -6.74 -8.18 1.85
CA LEU A 61 -7.54 -6.98 1.63
C LEU A 61 -7.11 -5.90 2.62
N VAL A 62 -6.93 -4.69 2.12
CA VAL A 62 -6.57 -3.51 2.90
C VAL A 62 -7.57 -2.39 2.66
N PHE A 63 -7.76 -1.53 3.67
CA PHE A 63 -8.45 -0.27 3.45
C PHE A 63 -7.63 0.64 2.55
N GLU A 64 -8.23 1.02 1.43
CA GLU A 64 -7.67 1.93 0.45
C GLU A 64 -8.64 3.06 0.13
N VAL A 65 -8.11 4.21 -0.28
CA VAL A 65 -8.91 5.23 -0.97
C VAL A 65 -9.07 4.84 -2.42
N ASP A 66 -10.31 4.80 -2.93
CA ASP A 66 -10.57 4.39 -4.32
C ASP A 66 -9.78 5.25 -5.32
N GLN A 67 -8.84 4.61 -6.02
CA GLN A 67 -8.02 5.20 -7.09
C GLN A 67 -7.33 6.54 -6.74
N TYR A 68 -6.81 6.70 -5.52
CA TYR A 68 -6.08 7.92 -5.06
C TYR A 68 -6.91 9.21 -5.15
N ARG A 69 -8.24 9.11 -5.12
CA ARG A 69 -9.10 10.27 -5.33
C ARG A 69 -9.17 11.15 -4.08
N GLY A 70 -9.61 12.39 -4.27
CA GLY A 70 -9.59 13.44 -3.24
C GLY A 70 -10.78 13.42 -2.28
N ASP A 71 -11.05 14.57 -1.69
CA ASP A 71 -12.18 14.82 -0.77
C ASP A 71 -13.51 14.21 -1.23
N GLY A 72 -14.18 13.51 -0.30
CA GLY A 72 -15.47 12.86 -0.50
C GLY A 72 -15.43 11.44 -1.04
N TRP A 73 -14.25 10.93 -1.44
CA TRP A 73 -14.13 9.60 -2.04
C TRP A 73 -14.10 8.46 -1.02
N GLY A 74 -14.71 7.34 -1.41
CA GLY A 74 -14.91 6.19 -0.54
C GLY A 74 -13.60 5.50 -0.14
N VAL A 75 -13.60 5.02 1.11
CA VAL A 75 -12.58 4.10 1.62
C VAL A 75 -13.14 2.67 1.53
N GLN A 76 -12.42 1.79 0.85
CA GLN A 76 -12.89 0.46 0.46
C GLN A 76 -11.83 -0.61 0.72
N LEU A 77 -12.24 -1.87 0.65
CA LEU A 77 -11.32 -3.00 0.60
C LEU A 77 -10.76 -3.15 -0.82
N GLY A 78 -9.44 -3.05 -0.94
CA GLY A 78 -8.68 -3.35 -2.16
C GLY A 78 -7.67 -4.47 -1.93
N PRO A 79 -7.15 -5.11 -2.99
CA PRO A 79 -6.02 -6.03 -2.86
C PRO A 79 -4.80 -5.28 -2.31
N ALA A 80 -4.04 -5.89 -1.41
CA ALA A 80 -2.83 -5.29 -0.87
C ALA A 80 -1.73 -5.20 -1.95
N LEU A 81 -1.56 -4.00 -2.48
CA LEU A 81 -0.59 -3.62 -3.51
C LEU A 81 0.51 -2.69 -2.97
N ALA A 82 0.39 -2.25 -1.72
CA ALA A 82 1.34 -1.35 -1.05
C ALA A 82 1.42 0.04 -1.67
N HIS A 83 0.41 0.41 -2.46
CA HIS A 83 0.34 1.75 -3.03
C HIS A 83 -0.02 2.77 -1.95
N THR A 84 0.32 4.03 -2.18
CA THR A 84 0.15 5.09 -1.17
C THR A 84 -1.29 5.37 -0.77
N ASN A 85 -2.29 5.02 -1.60
CA ASN A 85 -3.70 5.06 -1.22
C ASN A 85 -4.11 3.95 -0.24
N GLN A 86 -3.23 2.99 0.04
CA GLN A 86 -3.43 1.87 0.96
C GLN A 86 -2.59 2.01 2.23
N ILE A 87 -1.89 3.12 2.37
CA ILE A 87 -1.05 3.46 3.52
C ILE A 87 -1.68 4.62 4.23
N TRP A 88 -1.80 4.49 5.56
CA TRP A 88 -2.35 5.50 6.42
C TRP A 88 -1.28 6.04 7.36
N ALA A 89 -1.09 7.36 7.37
CA ALA A 89 -0.23 8.04 8.33
C ALA A 89 -1.05 8.45 9.56
N MET A 90 -0.60 8.05 10.73
CA MET A 90 -1.31 8.27 11.98
C MET A 90 -0.76 9.51 12.70
N GLN A 91 -1.58 10.56 12.77
CA GLN A 91 -1.29 11.75 13.56
C GLN A 91 -2.05 11.67 14.90
N ALA A 92 -1.34 11.84 16.02
CA ALA A 92 -2.00 11.99 17.32
C ALA A 92 -2.77 13.33 17.37
N ALA A 93 -4.05 13.28 17.72
CA ALA A 93 -4.87 14.48 17.91
C ALA A 93 -4.69 15.02 19.33
N SER A 94 -4.61 16.35 19.48
CA SER A 94 -4.42 16.99 20.79
C SER A 94 -5.60 16.76 21.74
N GLU A 95 -6.78 16.55 21.17
CA GLU A 95 -8.06 16.29 21.80
C GLU A 95 -8.29 14.80 22.08
N GLY A 96 -7.29 13.96 21.79
CA GLY A 96 -7.34 12.51 21.91
C GLY A 96 -7.69 11.80 20.60
N GLY A 97 -7.23 10.54 20.50
CA GLY A 97 -7.37 9.72 19.30
C GLY A 97 -6.34 10.05 18.23
N PHE A 98 -6.60 9.55 17.02
CA PHE A 98 -5.73 9.72 15.87
C PHE A 98 -6.51 10.17 14.64
N TYR A 99 -5.90 11.05 13.85
CA TYR A 99 -6.24 11.23 12.45
C TYR A 99 -5.48 10.19 11.63
N TYR A 100 -6.15 9.61 10.64
CA TYR A 100 -5.54 8.69 9.68
C TYR A 100 -5.51 9.40 8.32
N HIS A 101 -4.32 9.82 7.91
CA HIS A 101 -4.11 10.55 6.66
C HIS A 101 -3.82 9.58 5.52
N ALA A 102 -4.33 9.88 4.32
CA ALA A 102 -3.96 9.12 3.12
C ALA A 102 -2.47 9.33 2.80
N GLY A 103 -1.73 8.26 2.51
CA GLY A 103 -0.27 8.32 2.32
C GLY A 103 0.20 9.20 1.16
N TYR A 104 -0.69 9.51 0.21
CA TYR A 104 -0.41 10.39 -0.94
C TYR A 104 -0.85 11.85 -0.74
N ASP A 105 -1.58 12.16 0.33
CA ASP A 105 -2.10 13.50 0.58
C ASP A 105 -2.40 13.71 2.06
N GLN A 106 -1.50 14.42 2.75
CA GLN A 106 -1.63 14.74 4.17
C GLN A 106 -2.85 15.61 4.48
N SER A 107 -3.47 16.27 3.49
CA SER A 107 -4.65 17.10 3.71
C SER A 107 -5.94 16.28 3.81
N LEU A 108 -5.89 14.98 3.50
CA LEU A 108 -7.04 14.07 3.54
C LEU A 108 -7.01 13.19 4.79
N CYS A 109 -8.13 13.13 5.50
CA CYS A 109 -8.34 12.34 6.72
C CYS A 109 -9.44 11.29 6.50
N LEU A 110 -9.29 10.10 7.08
CA LEU A 110 -10.34 9.09 7.19
C LEU A 110 -11.53 9.67 7.97
N ASP A 111 -12.71 9.59 7.37
CA ASP A 111 -13.93 10.22 7.85
C ASP A 111 -15.16 9.33 7.60
N PHE A 112 -16.20 9.49 8.42
CA PHE A 112 -17.52 8.89 8.22
C PHE A 112 -18.64 9.92 8.01
N ASP A 113 -18.29 11.20 7.97
CA ASP A 113 -19.13 12.37 7.71
C ASP A 113 -20.18 12.63 8.80
N GLY A 114 -19.92 13.61 9.67
CA GLY A 114 -20.88 14.09 10.66
C GLY A 114 -21.04 13.16 11.88
N ASP A 115 -22.28 12.84 12.24
CA ASP A 115 -22.59 12.02 13.42
C ASP A 115 -22.58 10.51 13.07
N PRO A 116 -22.07 9.64 13.97
CA PRO A 116 -21.95 8.22 13.66
C PRO A 116 -23.33 7.54 13.60
N GLY A 117 -23.51 6.70 12.59
CA GLY A 117 -24.75 5.99 12.33
C GLY A 117 -24.54 4.71 11.54
N TYR A 118 -25.51 3.81 11.64
CA TYR A 118 -25.50 2.53 10.94
C TYR A 118 -25.38 2.72 9.43
N GLY A 119 -24.32 2.18 8.85
CA GLY A 119 -24.10 2.21 7.41
C GLY A 119 -23.53 3.53 6.89
N ASN A 120 -23.17 4.48 7.75
CA ASN A 120 -22.43 5.67 7.31
C ASN A 120 -21.15 5.20 6.63
N GLN A 121 -20.96 5.62 5.39
CA GLN A 121 -19.86 5.14 4.58
C GLN A 121 -18.56 5.82 4.97
N LEU A 122 -17.50 5.02 5.03
CA LEU A 122 -16.15 5.56 5.15
C LEU A 122 -15.73 6.24 3.85
N LYS A 123 -15.06 7.37 4.02
CA LYS A 123 -14.52 8.20 2.95
C LYS A 123 -13.29 8.93 3.45
N VAL A 124 -12.58 9.59 2.54
CA VAL A 124 -11.63 10.64 2.92
C VAL A 124 -12.27 12.00 2.78
N ARG A 125 -11.93 12.92 3.68
CA ARG A 125 -12.33 14.33 3.62
C ARG A 125 -11.13 15.21 3.88
N ASN A 126 -11.20 16.45 3.43
CA ASN A 126 -10.25 17.45 3.90
C ASN A 126 -10.25 17.46 5.43
N CYS A 127 -9.07 17.36 6.03
CA CYS A 127 -8.93 17.34 7.48
C CYS A 127 -9.48 18.64 8.06
N ASP A 128 -10.51 18.54 8.90
CA ASP A 128 -11.21 19.67 9.53
C ASP A 128 -11.16 19.62 11.07
N GLY A 129 -10.56 18.55 11.61
CA GLY A 129 -10.40 18.34 13.04
C GLY A 129 -11.66 17.84 13.76
N SER A 130 -12.73 17.56 13.01
CA SER A 130 -14.02 17.11 13.56
C SER A 130 -13.90 15.80 14.34
N ALA A 131 -14.94 15.48 15.11
CA ALA A 131 -15.03 14.20 15.81
C ALA A 131 -15.14 13.00 14.84
N SER A 132 -15.64 13.20 13.62
CA SER A 132 -15.79 12.12 12.64
C SER A 132 -14.48 11.69 11.99
N GLN A 133 -13.44 12.49 12.13
CA GLN A 133 -12.10 12.20 11.64
C GLN A 133 -11.16 11.63 12.70
N ARG A 134 -11.64 11.44 13.93
CA ARG A 134 -10.83 10.97 15.07
C ARG A 134 -11.18 9.56 15.46
N TRP A 135 -10.15 8.75 15.59
CA TRP A 135 -10.28 7.31 15.76
C TRP A 135 -9.46 6.79 16.95
N PHE A 136 -9.93 5.72 17.58
CA PHE A 136 -9.23 4.98 18.62
C PHE A 136 -9.04 3.51 18.18
N PRO A 137 -7.80 3.04 17.99
CA PRO A 137 -7.54 1.62 17.87
C PRO A 137 -7.71 0.95 19.24
N ILE A 138 -8.61 -0.03 19.33
CA ILE A 138 -8.84 -0.86 20.50
C ILE A 138 -8.15 -2.21 20.27
N TRP A 139 -6.95 -2.34 20.81
CA TRP A 139 -6.10 -3.52 20.62
C TRP A 139 -6.64 -4.77 21.34
N ARG A 140 -6.59 -5.91 20.65
CA ARG A 140 -6.89 -7.26 21.16
C ARG A 140 -5.84 -8.23 20.62
N ASP A 141 -5.84 -9.48 21.11
CA ASP A 141 -4.82 -10.47 20.73
C ASP A 141 -4.75 -10.65 19.20
N GLY A 142 -3.66 -10.17 18.59
CA GLY A 142 -3.38 -10.30 17.16
C GLY A 142 -3.90 -9.18 16.25
N GLY A 143 -4.59 -8.15 16.77
CA GLY A 143 -5.13 -7.05 15.95
C GLY A 143 -5.90 -6.00 16.75
N PHE A 144 -6.82 -5.28 16.12
CA PHE A 144 -7.60 -4.21 16.75
C PHE A 144 -8.93 -3.96 16.07
N GLU A 145 -9.85 -3.36 16.82
CA GLU A 145 -11.04 -2.66 16.30
C GLU A 145 -10.71 -1.17 16.14
N LEU A 146 -11.15 -0.53 15.06
CA LEU A 146 -10.99 0.92 14.89
C LEU A 146 -12.30 1.63 15.25
N ALA A 147 -12.36 2.21 16.45
CA ALA A 147 -13.56 2.84 16.98
C ALA A 147 -13.55 4.36 16.80
N THR A 148 -14.71 4.98 16.77
CA THR A 148 -14.86 6.45 16.83
C THR A 148 -14.32 6.99 18.14
N HIS A 149 -13.69 8.16 18.10
CA HIS A 149 -13.12 8.78 19.29
C HIS A 149 -14.18 9.18 20.34
N SER A 150 -15.30 9.72 19.88
CA SER A 150 -16.28 10.42 20.72
C SER A 150 -16.98 9.53 21.76
N ASP A 151 -17.31 8.29 21.41
CA ASP A 151 -18.06 7.39 22.29
C ASP A 151 -17.58 5.93 22.28
N ARG A 152 -16.66 5.57 21.36
CA ARG A 152 -16.12 4.20 21.15
C ARG A 152 -17.19 3.13 20.95
N LYS A 153 -18.44 3.53 20.68
CA LYS A 153 -19.59 2.64 20.45
C LYS A 153 -19.70 2.23 18.98
N TRP A 154 -19.09 3.03 18.11
CA TRP A 154 -19.13 2.87 16.67
C TRP A 154 -17.76 2.45 16.17
N CYS A 155 -17.73 1.43 15.33
CA CYS A 155 -16.53 0.84 14.80
C CYS A 155 -16.57 0.87 13.27
N VAL A 156 -15.38 0.99 12.68
CA VAL A 156 -15.18 0.66 11.27
C VAL A 156 -15.56 -0.81 11.04
N ASP A 157 -16.31 -1.05 9.99
CA ASP A 157 -16.97 -2.32 9.71
C ASP A 157 -16.93 -2.65 8.22
N VAL A 158 -16.70 -3.94 7.91
CA VAL A 158 -16.87 -4.51 6.57
C VAL A 158 -18.32 -4.98 6.42
N PRO A 159 -19.13 -4.32 5.57
CA PRO A 159 -20.55 -4.60 5.49
C PRO A 159 -20.86 -6.07 5.24
N ASN A 160 -21.72 -6.64 6.08
CA ASN A 160 -22.15 -8.04 6.01
C ASN A 160 -21.01 -9.07 6.06
N SER A 161 -19.84 -8.72 6.63
CA SER A 161 -18.63 -9.56 6.55
C SER A 161 -18.23 -9.92 5.11
N ASN A 162 -18.55 -9.07 4.14
CA ASN A 162 -18.21 -9.30 2.74
C ASN A 162 -16.75 -8.92 2.45
N PHE A 163 -15.83 -9.84 2.67
CA PHE A 163 -14.40 -9.68 2.36
C PHE A 163 -14.11 -9.92 0.87
N ALA A 164 -14.79 -9.19 0.00
CA ALA A 164 -14.52 -9.12 -1.43
C ALA A 164 -14.11 -7.68 -1.81
N ALA A 165 -13.23 -7.54 -2.81
CA ALA A 165 -12.86 -6.24 -3.34
C ALA A 165 -13.59 -5.97 -4.68
N PRO A 166 -14.08 -4.74 -4.92
CA PRO A 166 -14.16 -3.62 -3.97
C PRO A 166 -15.33 -3.77 -3.00
N GLN A 167 -15.12 -3.44 -1.72
CA GLN A 167 -16.18 -3.33 -0.71
C GLN A 167 -15.97 -2.04 0.09
N GLN A 168 -16.85 -1.06 -0.07
CA GLN A 168 -16.78 0.17 0.71
C GLN A 168 -17.01 -0.14 2.20
N GLY A 169 -16.15 0.42 3.06
CA GLY A 169 -16.28 0.30 4.50
C GLY A 169 -17.40 1.17 5.04
N GLN A 170 -17.91 0.82 6.22
CA GLN A 170 -18.96 1.57 6.89
C GLN A 170 -18.67 1.75 8.37
N ILE A 171 -19.51 2.54 9.03
CA ILE A 171 -19.66 2.56 10.47
C ILE A 171 -20.78 1.61 10.88
N TRP A 172 -20.51 0.82 11.91
CA TRP A 172 -21.50 -0.02 12.56
C TRP A 172 -21.32 -0.01 14.08
N ASN A 173 -22.33 -0.44 14.83
CA ASN A 173 -22.13 -0.60 16.26
C ASN A 173 -21.00 -1.61 16.50
N CYS A 174 -20.09 -1.30 17.42
CA CYS A 174 -19.04 -2.23 17.79
C CYS A 174 -19.69 -3.54 18.28
N ASN A 175 -19.32 -4.66 17.66
CA ASN A 175 -19.91 -5.98 17.86
C ASN A 175 -18.87 -7.12 17.92
N HIS A 176 -17.57 -6.79 17.85
CA HIS A 176 -16.45 -7.72 18.02
C HIS A 176 -16.42 -8.88 17.02
N THR A 177 -17.03 -8.69 15.84
CA THR A 177 -17.00 -9.69 14.76
C THR A 177 -15.77 -9.51 13.88
N ALA A 178 -15.47 -10.50 13.05
CA ALA A 178 -14.37 -10.42 12.07
C ALA A 178 -14.51 -9.20 11.13
N ALA A 179 -15.73 -8.74 10.85
CA ALA A 179 -15.99 -7.55 10.04
C ALA A 179 -15.41 -6.26 10.64
N GLN A 180 -15.12 -6.24 11.94
CA GLN A 180 -14.59 -5.09 12.68
C GLN A 180 -13.19 -5.35 13.23
N PHE A 181 -12.58 -6.47 12.84
CA PHE A 181 -11.26 -6.85 13.28
C PHE A 181 -10.25 -6.59 12.17
N PHE A 182 -9.25 -5.78 12.52
CA PHE A 182 -8.21 -5.33 11.61
C PHE A 182 -6.83 -5.67 12.14
N THR A 183 -5.88 -5.79 11.22
CA THR A 183 -4.46 -5.85 11.54
C THR A 183 -3.75 -4.75 10.79
N GLU A 184 -2.62 -4.30 11.32
CA GLU A 184 -1.80 -3.31 10.63
C GLU A 184 -0.52 -3.98 10.15
N SER A 185 -0.17 -3.79 8.88
CA SER A 185 1.22 -3.96 8.45
C SER A 185 1.85 -2.58 8.31
N GLY A 186 3.00 -2.42 8.94
CA GLY A 186 3.72 -1.18 9.17
C GLY A 186 4.91 -1.53 10.04
N CYS A 187 5.53 -0.54 10.67
CA CYS A 187 6.67 -0.75 11.55
C CYS A 187 6.37 -1.54 12.85
N HIS A 188 5.49 -2.56 12.84
CA HIS A 188 5.15 -3.45 13.96
C HIS A 188 4.62 -4.85 13.57
N GLY A 189 4.54 -5.26 12.29
CA GLY A 189 3.89 -6.51 11.88
C GLY A 189 4.60 -7.28 10.76
N TRP A 190 4.49 -8.61 10.79
CA TRP A 190 5.14 -9.55 9.87
C TRP A 190 4.62 -9.38 8.43
N SER A 191 5.49 -9.58 7.42
CA SER A 191 5.22 -9.50 5.96
C SER A 191 5.45 -8.14 5.30
N CYS A 192 6.64 -7.59 5.45
CA CYS A 192 7.09 -6.40 4.74
C CYS A 192 7.72 -6.74 3.37
N THR A 193 7.90 -8.02 3.03
CA THR A 193 8.43 -8.44 1.72
C THR A 193 7.70 -7.77 0.56
N GLY A 194 8.47 -7.12 -0.32
CA GLY A 194 7.97 -6.47 -1.52
C GLY A 194 7.38 -5.07 -1.29
N LEU A 195 7.32 -4.59 -0.05
CA LEU A 195 6.85 -3.25 0.29
C LEU A 195 8.04 -2.29 0.41
N TRP A 196 7.79 -0.99 0.27
CA TRP A 196 8.84 0.03 0.36
C TRP A 196 9.05 0.48 1.80
N PRO A 197 10.32 0.61 2.26
CA PRO A 197 10.62 0.87 3.66
C PRO A 197 10.11 2.23 4.14
N ASP A 198 10.14 3.24 3.28
CA ASP A 198 9.61 4.58 3.55
C ASP A 198 8.08 4.60 3.54
N GLN A 199 7.43 3.91 2.60
CA GLN A 199 5.97 3.75 2.61
C GLN A 199 5.48 3.05 3.89
N MET A 200 6.21 2.04 4.37
CA MET A 200 5.84 1.29 5.58
C MET A 200 6.36 1.89 6.89
N GLY A 201 7.15 2.97 6.83
CA GLY A 201 7.82 3.56 7.99
C GLY A 201 8.85 2.64 8.67
N CYS A 202 9.33 1.61 7.97
CA CYS A 202 10.40 0.73 8.46
C CYS A 202 11.78 1.40 8.42
N ASP A 203 11.93 2.54 7.74
CA ASP A 203 13.15 3.34 7.68
C ASP A 203 13.45 4.14 8.97
N LEU A 204 12.43 4.44 9.77
CA LEU A 204 12.54 5.31 10.96
C LEU A 204 13.46 4.75 12.07
N ASP A 205 13.38 3.44 12.30
CA ASP A 205 14.19 2.71 13.30
C ASP A 205 15.21 1.77 12.63
N ALA A 206 15.56 2.07 11.37
CA ALA A 206 16.43 1.21 10.59
C ALA A 206 17.88 1.31 11.06
N THR A 207 18.51 0.15 11.23
CA THR A 207 19.96 0.08 11.45
C THR A 207 20.64 -0.10 10.11
N THR A 208 21.58 0.78 9.78
CA THR A 208 22.52 0.55 8.68
C THR A 208 23.50 -0.53 9.09
N VAL A 209 23.52 -1.64 8.36
CA VAL A 209 24.33 -2.82 8.68
C VAL A 209 25.48 -3.02 7.69
N SER A 210 25.40 -2.37 6.53
CA SER A 210 26.49 -2.26 5.56
C SER A 210 26.41 -0.90 4.89
N ASP A 211 27.55 -0.27 4.65
CA ASP A 211 27.66 1.02 3.98
C ASP A 211 28.92 1.00 3.12
N THR A 212 28.77 1.19 1.82
CA THR A 212 29.89 1.12 0.89
C THR A 212 29.71 2.13 -0.22
N THR A 213 30.78 2.86 -0.47
CA THR A 213 30.85 3.85 -1.55
C THR A 213 31.88 3.39 -2.58
N GLY A 214 31.44 3.24 -3.83
CA GLY A 214 32.30 2.93 -4.96
C GLY A 214 33.15 4.13 -5.39
N SER A 215 34.19 3.87 -6.19
CA SER A 215 35.05 4.91 -6.75
C SER A 215 34.33 5.88 -7.70
N ASP A 216 33.17 5.47 -8.22
CA ASP A 216 32.29 6.31 -9.04
C ASP A 216 31.32 7.16 -8.19
N GLY A 217 31.52 7.19 -6.87
CA GLY A 217 30.69 7.92 -5.91
C GLY A 217 29.36 7.25 -5.57
N THR A 218 29.06 6.10 -6.18
CA THR A 218 27.82 5.39 -5.88
C THR A 218 27.86 4.83 -4.47
N ARG A 219 26.86 5.17 -3.65
CA ARG A 219 26.74 4.67 -2.28
C ARG A 219 25.63 3.65 -2.18
N ILE A 220 25.93 2.52 -1.57
CA ILE A 220 25.00 1.44 -1.25
C ILE A 220 25.01 1.24 0.26
N THR A 221 23.85 1.36 0.89
CA THR A 221 23.67 1.00 2.30
C THR A 221 22.64 -0.11 2.43
N VAL A 222 22.99 -1.19 3.12
CA VAL A 222 22.05 -2.24 3.50
C VAL A 222 21.51 -1.88 4.87
N HIS A 223 20.19 -1.89 4.99
CA HIS A 223 19.48 -1.59 6.21
C HIS A 223 18.71 -2.82 6.66
N THR A 224 18.60 -2.96 7.97
CA THR A 224 17.64 -3.86 8.59
C THR A 224 16.71 -3.05 9.47
N SER A 225 15.44 -3.40 9.47
CA SER A 225 14.52 -2.89 10.47
C SER A 225 14.87 -3.52 11.81
N GLY A 226 14.60 -2.79 12.90
CA GLY A 226 14.72 -3.35 14.24
C GLY A 226 13.79 -4.57 14.45
N TYR A 227 13.60 -4.95 15.71
CA TYR A 227 12.75 -6.10 16.11
C TYR A 227 11.27 -6.02 15.65
N ARG A 228 10.88 -4.94 14.97
CA ARG A 228 9.49 -4.63 14.60
C ARG A 228 9.08 -5.14 13.21
N CYS A 229 9.86 -4.91 12.14
CA CYS A 229 9.52 -5.44 10.80
C CYS A 229 10.33 -6.70 10.43
N LEU A 230 11.50 -6.94 11.06
CA LEU A 230 12.40 -8.06 10.74
C LEU A 230 12.65 -8.19 9.23
N SER A 231 12.99 -7.09 8.58
CA SER A 231 13.17 -6.99 7.14
C SER A 231 14.53 -6.38 6.81
N VAL A 232 14.95 -6.59 5.57
CA VAL A 232 16.20 -6.07 5.03
C VAL A 232 15.90 -5.39 3.70
N TRP A 233 16.54 -4.25 3.45
CA TRP A 233 16.45 -3.55 2.17
C TRP A 233 17.75 -2.80 1.90
N THR A 234 17.87 -2.25 0.70
CA THR A 234 19.04 -1.46 0.33
C THR A 234 18.62 -0.05 -0.06
N LYS A 235 19.36 0.95 0.42
CA LYS A 235 19.35 2.32 -0.12
C LYS A 235 20.48 2.44 -1.12
N MET A 236 20.22 3.04 -2.26
CA MET A 236 21.25 3.34 -3.25
C MET A 236 21.18 4.78 -3.68
N THR A 237 22.34 5.44 -3.70
CA THR A 237 22.50 6.81 -4.15
C THR A 237 23.49 6.85 -5.30
N LEU A 238 23.03 7.30 -6.47
CA LEU A 238 23.84 7.41 -7.67
C LEU A 238 24.28 8.87 -7.83
N SER A 239 25.51 9.20 -7.41
CA SER A 239 25.92 10.60 -7.17
C SER A 239 26.24 11.41 -8.44
N SER A 240 26.51 10.76 -9.58
CA SER A 240 27.00 11.43 -10.79
C SER A 240 25.94 11.44 -11.89
N VAL A 241 25.64 12.62 -12.44
CA VAL A 241 24.74 12.81 -13.61
C VAL A 241 25.24 12.17 -14.91
N TRP A 242 26.51 11.76 -14.97
CA TRP A 242 27.11 11.12 -16.15
C TRP A 242 26.98 9.59 -16.14
N GLN A 243 26.35 9.02 -15.12
CA GLN A 243 26.09 7.59 -15.07
C GLN A 243 24.82 7.26 -15.88
N LEU A 244 24.74 6.07 -16.45
CA LEU A 244 23.47 5.55 -16.96
C LEU A 244 22.59 5.14 -15.77
N PRO A 245 21.24 5.13 -15.92
CA PRO A 245 20.36 4.49 -14.95
C PRO A 245 20.84 3.07 -14.64
N ARG A 246 20.79 2.70 -13.37
CA ARG A 246 21.18 1.36 -12.90
C ARG A 246 20.06 0.74 -12.11
N TRP A 247 20.08 -0.58 -11.97
CA TRP A 247 19.14 -1.28 -11.11
C TRP A 247 19.78 -1.48 -9.73
N ALA A 248 19.18 -0.88 -8.72
CA ALA A 248 19.39 -1.27 -7.34
C ALA A 248 18.76 -2.64 -7.12
N GLU A 249 19.49 -3.56 -6.52
CA GLU A 249 19.02 -4.89 -6.17
C GLU A 249 19.42 -5.24 -4.74
N ILE A 250 18.52 -5.86 -3.98
CA ILE A 250 18.88 -6.60 -2.77
C ILE A 250 18.83 -8.09 -3.08
N ARG A 251 19.91 -8.81 -2.76
CA ARG A 251 20.06 -10.26 -2.96
C ARG A 251 20.14 -10.99 -1.64
N ALA A 252 19.36 -12.05 -1.49
CA ALA A 252 19.47 -12.99 -0.38
C ALA A 252 20.15 -14.30 -0.84
N TYR A 253 21.18 -14.73 -0.11
CA TYR A 253 21.96 -15.95 -0.35
C TYR A 253 21.76 -16.93 0.82
N PRO A 254 20.73 -17.79 0.79
CA PRO A 254 20.52 -18.80 1.82
C PRO A 254 21.52 -19.96 1.67
N SER A 255 21.81 -20.68 2.75
CA SER A 255 22.81 -21.76 2.84
C SER A 255 22.52 -23.02 1.99
N GLY A 256 21.45 -23.05 1.19
CA GLY A 256 21.07 -24.22 0.37
C GLY A 256 20.11 -23.97 -0.80
N GLY A 257 20.02 -22.76 -1.37
CA GLY A 257 19.07 -22.52 -2.47
C GLY A 257 19.07 -21.14 -3.14
N SER A 258 18.08 -20.94 -4.02
CA SER A 258 17.96 -19.85 -5.01
C SER A 258 18.00 -18.43 -4.44
N ILE A 259 18.57 -17.52 -5.24
CA ILE A 259 18.67 -16.08 -4.94
C ILE A 259 17.29 -15.44 -5.07
N TYR A 260 16.80 -14.85 -3.98
CA TYR A 260 15.66 -13.93 -4.04
C TYR A 260 16.18 -12.52 -4.21
N TYR A 261 15.54 -11.78 -5.10
CA TYR A 261 15.85 -10.38 -5.29
C TYR A 261 14.63 -9.48 -5.42
N ARG A 262 14.83 -8.23 -5.07
CA ARG A 262 13.94 -7.09 -5.34
C ARG A 262 14.79 -6.02 -5.97
N ASN A 263 14.29 -5.42 -7.04
CA ASN A 263 15.01 -4.40 -7.75
C ASN A 263 14.22 -3.10 -7.88
N GLN A 264 14.96 -2.02 -8.08
CA GLN A 264 14.43 -0.71 -8.36
C GLN A 264 15.39 0.06 -9.25
N GLN A 265 14.89 0.76 -10.26
CA GLN A 265 15.74 1.61 -11.09
C GLN A 265 16.16 2.88 -10.34
N VAL A 266 17.45 3.18 -10.39
CA VAL A 266 18.08 4.39 -9.83
C VAL A 266 18.51 5.27 -10.98
N SER A 267 17.95 6.48 -11.04
CA SER A 267 18.42 7.49 -11.99
C SER A 267 19.61 8.27 -11.41
N PRO A 268 20.49 8.81 -12.27
CA PRO A 268 21.60 9.67 -11.86
C PRO A 268 21.13 10.87 -11.02
N GLY A 269 21.86 11.17 -9.94
CA GLY A 269 21.52 12.24 -8.99
C GLY A 269 20.44 11.87 -7.98
N ASN A 270 19.82 10.69 -8.11
CA ASN A 270 18.74 10.27 -7.23
C ASN A 270 19.19 9.23 -6.19
N MET A 271 18.34 9.09 -5.18
CA MET A 271 18.41 8.06 -4.17
C MET A 271 17.11 7.26 -4.20
N VAL A 272 17.23 5.93 -4.17
CA VAL A 272 16.06 5.03 -4.09
C VAL A 272 16.30 3.92 -3.08
N TRP A 273 15.21 3.32 -2.63
CA TRP A 273 15.22 2.10 -1.85
C TRP A 273 14.88 0.91 -2.74
N THR A 274 15.33 -0.28 -2.38
CA THR A 274 14.74 -1.51 -2.92
C THR A 274 13.48 -1.85 -2.11
N PRO A 275 12.50 -2.55 -2.70
CA PRO A 275 11.48 -3.21 -1.90
C PRO A 275 12.14 -4.12 -0.84
N MET A 276 11.52 -4.21 0.33
CA MET A 276 12.04 -4.99 1.46
C MET A 276 12.00 -6.49 1.15
N LEU A 277 12.92 -7.23 1.76
CA LEU A 277 12.88 -8.68 1.90
C LEU A 277 12.65 -9.01 3.37
N ASP A 278 11.69 -9.90 3.67
CA ASP A 278 11.55 -10.43 5.02
C ASP A 278 12.79 -11.23 5.43
N ARG A 279 12.95 -11.41 6.75
CA ARG A 279 13.97 -12.27 7.32
C ARG A 279 13.86 -13.69 6.73
N THR A 280 14.90 -14.09 6.02
CA THR A 280 15.11 -15.44 5.49
C THR A 280 15.66 -16.36 6.59
N PRO A 281 15.80 -17.67 6.34
CA PRO A 281 16.34 -18.61 7.32
C PRO A 281 17.71 -18.17 7.88
N SER A 282 17.99 -18.59 9.12
CA SER A 282 19.28 -18.33 9.80
C SER A 282 20.47 -18.69 8.90
N GLY A 283 21.50 -17.84 8.89
CA GLY A 283 22.68 -18.00 8.05
C GLY A 283 22.55 -17.43 6.63
N THR A 284 21.46 -16.73 6.30
CA THR A 284 21.33 -16.06 5.00
C THR A 284 22.20 -14.81 4.94
N VAL A 285 22.94 -14.66 3.84
CA VAL A 285 23.72 -13.45 3.56
C VAL A 285 22.93 -12.51 2.66
N PHE A 286 22.85 -11.22 3.02
CA PHE A 286 22.23 -10.19 2.20
C PHE A 286 23.27 -9.26 1.59
N LYS A 287 23.09 -8.89 0.31
CA LYS A 287 23.92 -7.92 -0.39
C LYS A 287 23.08 -6.90 -1.13
N GLY A 288 23.44 -5.64 -0.99
CA GLY A 288 23.01 -4.58 -1.90
C GLY A 288 23.89 -4.58 -3.15
N CYS A 289 23.30 -4.61 -4.33
CA CYS A 289 23.98 -4.72 -5.61
C CYS A 289 23.46 -3.70 -6.63
N LEU A 290 24.37 -3.08 -7.39
CA LEU A 290 24.02 -2.35 -8.60
C LEU A 290 24.18 -3.24 -9.81
N VAL A 291 23.17 -3.31 -10.66
CA VAL A 291 23.19 -4.13 -11.89
C VAL A 291 23.00 -3.24 -13.11
N ASN A 292 23.79 -3.49 -14.15
CA ASN A 292 23.66 -2.84 -15.45
C ASN A 292 22.62 -3.58 -16.32
N GLU A 293 21.85 -2.83 -17.11
CA GLU A 293 20.78 -3.37 -17.98
C GLU A 293 21.26 -4.34 -19.07
N LEU A 294 22.54 -4.24 -19.44
CA LEU A 294 23.07 -4.97 -20.61
C LEU A 294 23.53 -6.40 -20.30
N ASN A 295 23.80 -6.74 -19.04
CA ASN A 295 24.23 -8.08 -18.63
C ASN A 295 23.85 -8.34 -17.16
N ASN A 296 22.80 -9.14 -16.92
CA ASN A 296 22.29 -9.55 -15.60
C ASN A 296 23.30 -10.26 -14.66
N ARG A 297 24.60 -10.24 -14.94
CA ARG A 297 25.64 -10.94 -14.18
C ARG A 297 26.77 -10.06 -13.64
N ASP A 298 26.99 -8.85 -14.16
CA ASP A 298 28.16 -8.01 -13.83
C ASP A 298 27.79 -6.79 -12.97
N GLY A 299 27.14 -7.06 -11.84
CA GLY A 299 26.79 -6.02 -10.88
C GLY A 299 27.82 -5.87 -9.76
N TRP A 300 28.16 -4.63 -9.38
CA TRP A 300 28.94 -4.38 -8.17
C TRP A 300 28.05 -4.58 -6.94
N CYS A 301 28.40 -5.54 -6.09
CA CYS A 301 27.73 -5.77 -4.82
C CYS A 301 28.61 -5.27 -3.67
N GLY A 302 27.99 -4.55 -2.73
CA GLY A 302 28.60 -4.25 -1.45
C GLY A 302 28.93 -5.53 -0.64
N PRO A 303 29.68 -5.39 0.46
CA PRO A 303 29.99 -6.50 1.35
C PRO A 303 28.68 -7.12 1.88
N GLY A 304 28.68 -8.45 1.96
CA GLY A 304 27.51 -9.21 2.40
C GLY A 304 27.40 -9.28 3.90
N LEU A 305 26.16 -9.33 4.38
CA LEU A 305 25.84 -9.45 5.80
C LEU A 305 25.12 -10.77 6.10
N SER A 306 25.68 -11.59 6.98
CA SER A 306 25.02 -12.78 7.53
C SER A 306 24.19 -12.44 8.77
N PHE A 307 22.98 -12.98 8.86
CA PHE A 307 22.15 -12.99 10.07
C PHE A 307 22.21 -14.33 10.81
#